data_AF-A0A371SKN3-F1
#
_entry.id   AF-A0A371SKN3-F1
#
_cell.length_a   1.000
_cell.length_b   1.000
_cell.length_c   1.000
_cell.angle_alpha   90.00
_cell.angle_beta   90.00
_cell.angle_gamma   90.00
#
_symmetry.space_group_name_H-M   'P 1'
#
loop_
_entity.id
_entity.type
_entity.pdbx_description
1 polymer ?
#
loop_
_entity_poly.entity_id
_entity_poly.type
_entity_poly.pdbx_seq_one_letter_code
_entity_poly.pdbx_strand_id
1 'polypeptide(L)' 'MGNRLFQKARETVEVAKLASAGQSDTSIQDAISVAKNALSSAYANSTTAEKEQLRELQNELDQLQ' A
#
# COMPACT_ATOMS: atom_id res chain seq x y z
N MET A 1 -11.14 -16.14 -6.50
CA MET A 1 -10.98 -14.84 -7.19
C MET A 1 -10.18 -13.94 -6.27
N GLY A 2 -8.85 -13.93 -6.41
CA GLY A 2 -7.99 -13.10 -5.57
C GLY A 2 -8.23 -11.63 -5.86
N ASN A 3 -8.45 -10.84 -4.82
CA ASN A 3 -8.77 -9.42 -4.94
C ASN A 3 -7.57 -8.69 -5.53
N ARG A 4 -7.62 -8.38 -6.83
CA ARG A 4 -6.53 -7.72 -7.56
C ARG A 4 -6.15 -6.38 -6.92
N LEU A 5 -7.12 -5.71 -6.30
CA LEU A 5 -6.89 -4.45 -5.60
C LEU A 5 -6.08 -4.68 -4.32
N PHE A 6 -6.36 -5.76 -3.57
CA PHE A 6 -5.58 -6.12 -2.39
C PHE A 6 -4.12 -6.42 -2.73
N GLN A 7 -3.90 -7.22 -3.79
CA GLN A 7 -2.56 -7.53 -4.28
C GLN A 7 -1.81 -6.26 -4.70
N LYS A 8 -2.48 -5.38 -5.44
CA LYS A 8 -1.90 -4.11 -5.87
C LYS A 8 -1.57 -3.18 -4.69
N ALA A 9 -2.44 -3.12 -3.68
CA ALA A 9 -2.17 -2.36 -2.47
C ALA A 9 -0.90 -2.86 -1.76
N ARG A 10 -0.74 -4.18 -1.59
CA ARG A 10 0.49 -4.76 -1.02
C ARG A 10 1.74 -4.38 -1.80
N GLU A 11 1.70 -4.56 -3.12
CA GLU A 11 2.84 -4.27 -4.01
C GLU A 11 3.26 -2.80 -3.92
N THR A 12 2.29 -1.88 -3.95
CA THR A 12 2.59 -0.45 -3.87
C THR A 12 3.16 -0.03 -2.51
N VAL A 13 2.73 -0.65 -1.41
CA VAL A 13 3.31 -0.42 -0.07
C VAL A 13 4.74 -0.96 0.00
N GLU A 14 5.00 -2.09 -0.64
CA GLU A 14 6.37 -2.64 -0.74
C GLU A 14 7.28 -1.71 -1.53
N VAL A 15 6.82 -1.15 -2.65
CA VAL A 15 7.55 -0.13 -3.41
C VAL A 15 7.84 1.10 -2.55
N ALA A 16 6.88 1.56 -1.75
CA ALA A 16 7.10 2.68 -0.82
C ALA A 16 8.17 2.35 0.24
N LYS A 17 8.20 1.12 0.75
CA LYS A 17 9.26 0.64 1.66
C LYS A 17 10.62 0.64 0.97
N LEU A 18 10.72 0.11 -0.25
CA LEU A 18 11.96 0.09 -1.02
C LEU A 18 12.44 1.52 -1.33
N ALA A 19 11.54 2.43 -1.69
CA ALA A 19 11.86 3.84 -1.88
C ALA A 19 12.38 4.47 -0.58
N SER A 20 11.75 4.17 0.57
CA SER A 20 12.20 4.69 1.89
C SER A 20 13.59 4.21 2.27
N ALA A 21 13.97 3.00 1.83
CA ALA A 21 15.28 2.42 2.03
C ALA A 21 16.33 2.90 1.00
N GLY A 22 15.96 3.78 0.07
CA GLY A 22 16.83 4.21 -1.03
C GLY A 22 17.11 3.13 -2.07
N GLN A 23 16.28 2.08 -2.12
CA GLN A 23 16.39 0.93 -3.03
C GLN A 23 15.47 1.03 -4.26
N SER A 24 14.88 2.20 -4.50
CA SER A 24 14.05 2.47 -5.68
C SER A 24 14.35 3.84 -6.25
N ASP A 25 14.21 3.96 -7.57
CA ASP A 25 14.39 5.20 -8.33
C ASP A 25 13.20 6.18 -8.12
N THR A 26 12.09 5.68 -7.59
CA THR A 26 10.88 6.47 -7.33
C THR A 26 11.02 7.27 -6.04
N SER A 27 10.61 8.54 -6.07
CA SER A 27 10.52 9.38 -4.87
C SER A 27 9.61 8.74 -3.83
N ILE A 28 10.06 8.73 -2.57
CA ILE A 28 9.32 8.20 -1.43
C ILE A 28 7.90 8.78 -1.36
N GLN A 29 7.76 10.10 -1.56
CA GLN A 29 6.46 10.77 -1.52
C GLN A 29 5.50 10.32 -2.63
N ASP A 30 6.01 10.06 -3.84
CA ASP A 30 5.21 9.56 -4.95
C ASP A 30 4.78 8.12 -4.69
N ALA A 31 5.70 7.27 -4.23
CA ALA A 31 5.41 5.89 -3.88
C ALA A 31 4.35 5.79 -2.76
N ILE A 32 4.46 6.65 -1.73
CA ILE A 32 3.47 6.73 -0.65
C ILE A 32 2.11 7.20 -1.18
N SER A 33 2.08 8.21 -2.05
CA SER A 33 0.83 8.71 -2.64
C SER A 33 0.13 7.64 -3.47
N VAL A 34 0.87 6.86 -4.26
CA VAL A 34 0.34 5.74 -5.04
C VAL A 34 -0.19 4.65 -4.11
N ALA A 35 0.58 4.28 -3.08
CA ALA A 35 0.17 3.26 -2.11
C ALA A 35 -1.10 3.65 -1.34
N LYS A 36 -1.26 4.91 -0.94
CA LYS A 36 -2.49 5.42 -0.32
C LYS A 36 -3.71 5.28 -1.23
N ASN A 37 -3.58 5.62 -2.51
CA ASN A 37 -4.67 5.48 -3.48
C ASN A 37 -5.05 4.01 -3.71
N ALA A 38 -4.05 3.13 -3.80
CA ALA A 38 -4.27 1.70 -3.95
C ALA A 38 -4.94 1.09 -2.72
N LEU A 39 -4.48 1.43 -1.51
CA LEU A 39 -5.08 1.02 -0.24
C LEU A 39 -6.54 1.48 -0.13
N SER A 40 -6.84 2.74 -0.46
CA SER A 40 -8.22 3.26 -0.43
C SER A 40 -9.13 2.51 -1.40
N SER A 41 -8.64 2.24 -2.62
CA SER A 41 -9.39 1.49 -3.64
C SER A 41 -9.63 0.05 -3.22
N ALA A 42 -8.61 -0.60 -2.65
CA ALA A 42 -8.70 -1.94 -2.12
C ALA A 42 -9.67 -2.01 -0.93
N TYR A 43 -9.61 -1.05 -0.01
CA TYR A 43 -10.45 -1.01 1.18
C TYR A 43 -11.94 -0.92 0.83
N ALA A 44 -12.29 -0.10 -0.15
CA ALA A 44 -13.67 0.02 -0.63
C ALA A 44 -14.23 -1.28 -1.25
N ASN A 45 -13.35 -2.14 -1.79
CA ASN A 45 -13.72 -3.36 -2.53
C ASN A 45 -13.29 -4.65 -1.81
N SER A 46 -13.02 -4.59 -0.51
CA SER A 46 -12.53 -5.71 0.30
C SER A 46 -13.55 -6.18 1.33
N THR A 47 -13.46 -7.46 1.68
CA THR A 47 -14.19 -8.03 2.82
C THR A 47 -13.69 -7.47 4.15
N THR A 48 -14.42 -7.70 5.25
CA THR A 48 -14.00 -7.24 6.59
C THR A 48 -12.62 -7.79 6.98
N ALA A 49 -12.34 -9.06 6.69
CA ALA A 49 -11.04 -9.67 6.98
C ALA A 49 -9.89 -9.04 6.17
N GLU A 50 -10.11 -8.77 4.89
CA GLU A 50 -9.12 -8.07 4.05
C GLU A 50 -8.92 -6.61 4.47
N LYS A 51 -9.99 -5.94 4.94
CA LYS A 51 -9.89 -4.57 5.48
C LYS A 51 -9.00 -4.48 6.71
N GLU A 52 -8.98 -5.50 7.57
CA GLU A 52 -8.05 -5.57 8.71
C GLU A 52 -6.60 -5.62 8.21
N GLN A 53 -6.30 -6.49 7.25
CA GLN A 53 -4.96 -6.58 6.64
C GLN A 53 -4.55 -5.29 5.92
N LEU A 54 -5.47 -4.64 5.19
CA LEU A 54 -5.22 -3.35 4.54
C LEU A 54 -4.93 -2.23 5.55
N ARG A 55 -5.55 -2.29 6.73
CA ARG A 55 -5.30 -1.31 7.80
C ARG A 55 -3.90 -1.46 8.38
N GLU A 56 -3.40 -2.70 8.53
CA GLU A 56 -2.01 -2.95 8.94
C GLU A 56 -1.03 -2.36 7.91
N LEU A 57 -1.25 -2.60 6.63
CA LEU A 57 -0.43 -2.03 5.55
C LEU A 57 -0.48 -0.49 5.52
N GLN A 58 -1.63 0.10 5.83
CA GLN A 58 -1.77 1.56 5.94
C GLN A 58 -0.92 2.11 7.10
N ASN A 59 -0.91 1.45 8.26
CA ASN A 59 -0.07 1.85 9.38
C ASN A 59 1.41 1.74 9.03
N GLU A 60 1.82 0.67 8.36
CA GLU A 60 3.20 0.50 7.89
C GLU A 60 3.60 1.62 6.92
N LEU A 61 2.70 2.03 6.03
CA LEU A 61 2.93 3.11 5.08
C LEU A 61 3.05 4.48 5.77
N ASP A 62 2.25 4.72 6.81
CA ASP A 62 2.25 5.97 7.59
C ASP A 62 3.59 6.15 8.35
N GLN A 63 4.20 5.05 8.78
CA GLN A 63 5.54 5.07 9.41
C GLN A 63 6.68 5.47 8.46
N LEU A 64 6.45 5.50 7.14
CA LEU A 64 7.44 5.87 6.13
C LEU A 64 7.36 7.35 5.72
N GLN A 65 6.37 8.09 6.20
CA GLN A 65 6.19 9.53 5.94
C GLN A 65 6.95 10.40 6.92
#